data_AF-A0A938W8K0-F1
#
_entry.id   AF-A0A938W8K0-F1
#
_cell.length_a   1.000
_cell.length_b   1.000
_cell.length_c   1.000
_cell.angle_alpha   90.00
_cell.angle_beta   90.00
_cell.angle_gamma   90.00
#
_symmetry.space_group_name_H-M   'P 1'
#
loop_
_entity.id
_entity.type
_entity.pdbx_description
1 polymer ?
#
loop_
_entity_poly.entity_id
_entity_poly.type
_entity_poly.pdbx_seq_one_letter_code
_entity_poly.pdbx_strand_id
1 'polypeptide(L)' 'LTTPYGQSIAEERIWFVSEHVRCRSSVLRTSEGSGVLQTSFSSEVRRLSL' A
#
# COMPACT_ATOMS: atom_id res chain seq x y z
N LEU A 1 -5.21 1.28 5.72
CA LEU A 1 -6.02 0.04 5.58
C LEU A 1 -5.15 -1.10 6.06
N THR A 2 -5.68 -2.00 6.88
CA THR A 2 -4.92 -3.16 7.37
C THR A 2 -5.68 -4.42 6.98
N THR A 3 -5.07 -5.25 6.14
CA THR A 3 -5.66 -6.50 5.65
C THR A 3 -4.86 -7.68 6.22
N PRO A 4 -5.44 -8.48 7.13
CA PRO A 4 -4.77 -9.66 7.63
C PRO A 4 -4.81 -10.78 6.59
N TYR A 5 -3.67 -11.42 6.37
CA TYR A 5 -3.52 -12.70 5.68
C TYR A 5 -3.04 -13.73 6.70
N GLY A 6 -3.35 -15.02 6.51
CA GLY A 6 -3.24 -16.03 7.58
C GLY A 6 -1.94 -16.06 8.40
N GLN A 7 -0.78 -15.74 7.79
CA GLN A 7 0.51 -15.64 8.48
C GLN A 7 1.22 -14.28 8.27
N SER A 8 0.51 -13.28 7.72
CA SER A 8 1.10 -11.99 7.38
C SER A 8 0.10 -10.85 7.44
N ILE A 9 0.52 -9.68 7.89
CA ILE A 9 -0.31 -8.47 7.94
C ILE A 9 0.13 -7.54 6.81
N ALA A 10 -0.81 -7.10 5.98
CA ALA A 10 -0.56 -6.03 5.01
C ALA A 10 -1.08 -4.70 5.57
N GLU A 11 -0.17 -3.73 5.72
CA GLU A 11 -0.47 -2.36 6.11
C GLU A 11 -0.31 -1.46 4.89
N GLU A 12 -1.34 -0.68 4.57
CA GLU A 12 -1.32 0.22 3.42
C GLU A 12 -1.72 1.64 3.83
N ARG A 13 -0.96 2.61 3.32
CA ARG A 13 -1.29 4.04 3.38
C ARG A 13 -1.46 4.53 1.96
N ILE A 14 -2.63 5.10 1.67
CA ILE A 14 -3.00 5.63 0.37
C ILE A 14 -3.36 7.11 0.55
N TRP A 15 -2.82 7.97 -0.31
CA TRP A 15 -3.12 9.41 -0.29
C TRP A 15 -3.06 10.00 -1.70
N PHE A 16 -3.78 11.09 -1.90
CA PHE A 16 -3.73 11.88 -3.13
C PHE A 16 -2.68 12.97 -2.98
N VAL A 17 -1.72 13.01 -3.90
CA VAL A 17 -0.72 14.10 -4.01
C VAL A 17 -1.30 15.25 -4.83
N SER A 18 -2.16 14.94 -5.80
CA SER A 18 -2.97 15.89 -6.55
C SER A 18 -4.29 15.22 -6.96
N GLU A 19 -5.16 15.96 -7.65
CA GLU A 19 -6.45 15.45 -8.13
C GLU A 19 -6.33 14.18 -9.01
N HIS A 20 -5.22 14.05 -9.74
CA HIS A 20 -5.01 12.97 -10.70
C HIS A 20 -3.83 12.06 -10.34
N VAL A 21 -3.17 12.29 -9.21
CA VAL A 21 -2.03 11.48 -8.77
C VAL A 21 -2.27 10.97 -7.37
N ARG A 22 -2.27 9.64 -7.26
CA ARG A 22 -2.36 8.93 -5.98
C ARG A 22 -1.05 8.20 -5.71
N CYS A 23 -0.65 8.18 -4.45
CA CYS A 23 0.46 7.38 -3.97
C CYS A 23 -0.05 6.34 -2.97
N ARG A 24 0.62 5.19 -2.97
CA ARG A 24 0.42 4.12 -2.00
C ARG A 24 1.77 3.64 -1.48
N SER A 25 1.90 3.61 -0.16
CA SER A 25 2.99 2.92 0.52
C SER A 25 2.41 1.73 1.25
N SER A 26 3.07 0.57 1.14
CA SER A 26 2.62 -0.64 1.82
C SER A 26 3.76 -1.43 2.42
N VAL A 27 3.47 -2.05 3.55
CA VAL A 27 4.37 -2.95 4.29
C VAL A 27 3.64 -4.26 4.51
N LEU A 28 4.28 -5.36 4.13
CA LEU A 28 3.83 -6.71 4.43
C LEU A 28 4.71 -7.26 5.54
N ARG A 29 4.10 -7.61 6.67
CA ARG A 29 4.79 -8.12 7.86
C ARG A 29 4.35 -9.53 8.17
N THR A 30 5.13 -10.29 8.93
CA THR A 30 4.64 -11.55 9.51
C THR A 30 3.52 -11.27 10.52
N SER A 31 2.62 -12.23 10.74
CA SER A 31 1.50 -12.12 11.68
C SER A 31 1.94 -11.88 13.13
N GLU A 32 3.15 -12.33 13.50
CA GLU A 32 3.78 -12.08 14.80
C GLU A 32 4.41 -10.67 14.91
N GLY A 33 4.28 -9.83 13.87
CA GLY A 33 4.65 -8.41 13.89
C GLY A 33 6.16 -8.11 13.84
N SER A 34 7.03 -9.12 13.99
CA SER A 34 8.47 -8.94 14.13
C SER A 34 9.23 -8.87 12.79
N GLY A 35 8.75 -9.55 11.73
CA GLY A 35 9.46 -9.62 10.44
C GLY A 35 8.80 -8.76 9.36
N VAL A 36 9.54 -7.83 8.74
CA VAL A 36 9.11 -7.17 7.50
C VAL A 36 9.45 -8.08 6.31
N LEU A 37 8.43 -8.56 5.60
CA LEU A 37 8.56 -9.46 4.46
C LEU A 37 8.76 -8.68 3.16
N GLN A 38 8.01 -7.59 2.99
CA GLN A 38 8.05 -6.79 1.77
C GLN A 38 7.66 -5.34 2.07
N THR A 39 8.29 -4.42 1.35
CA THR A 39 7.89 -3.02 1.30
C THR A 39 7.70 -2.61 -0.14
N SER A 40 6.67 -1.82 -0.44
CA SER A 40 6.46 -1.30 -1.79
C SER A 40 5.92 0.12 -1.79
N PHE A 41 6.24 0.83 -2.86
CA PHE A 41 5.71 2.15 -3.17
C PHE A 41 5.09 2.11 -4.59
N SER A 42 3.93 2.73 -4.75
CA SER A 42 3.25 2.84 -6.04
C SER A 42 2.81 4.29 -6.29
N SER A 43 3.11 4.79 -7.49
CA SER A 43 2.58 6.04 -8.03
C SER A 43 1.59 5.73 -9.14
N GLU A 44 0.36 6.23 -8.99
CA GLU A 44 -0.75 5.91 -9.89
C GLU A 44 -1.32 7.21 -10.46
N VAL A 45 -1.36 7.31 -11.78
CA VAL A 45 -1.84 8.50 -12.52
C VAL A 45 -3.19 8.18 -13.14
N ARG A 46 -4.20 9.04 -12.88
CA ARG A 46 -5.52 8.93 -13.48
C ARG A 46 -5.40 9.14 -14.99
N ARG A 47 -5.85 8.16 -15.77
CA ARG A 47 -6.06 8.32 -17.21
C ARG A 47 -7.29 9.20 -17.44
N LEU A 48 -7.10 10.33 -18.12
CA LEU A 48 -8.19 11.19 -18.58
C LEU A 48 -8.70 10.66 -19.92
N SER A 49 -10.02 10.56 -20.10
CA SER A 49 -10.65 10.33 -21.39
C SER A 49 -10.76 11.66 -22.14
N LEU A 50 -10.42 11.66 -23.43
CA LEU A 50 -10.73 12.76 -24.35
C LEU A 50 -12.22 12.76 -24.70
#